data_AF-A0A1B6C788-F1
#
_entry.id   AF-A0A1B6C788-F1
#
_cell.length_a   1.000
_cell.length_b   1.000
_cell.length_c   1.000
_cell.angle_alpha   90.00
_cell.angle_beta   90.00
_cell.angle_gamma   90.00
#
_symmetry.space_group_name_H-M   'P 1'
#
loop_
_entity.id
_entity.type
_entity.pdbx_description
1 polymer ?
#
loop_
_entity_poly.entity_id
_entity_poly.type
_entity_poly.pdbx_seq_one_letter_code
_entity_poly.pdbx_strand_id
1 'polypeptide(L)'
;EGYENFDAKSSYCQMAPAAAGSSMIFEPGTGGEYDLESTLLLNEPPGATQGKDVGFQVSARLRLESVWENPENHKEKLLRLELRSPQLHIKSRKAPAPEGFVVHTSKLDNMKNSPFLLHWLDGEIKNIYLDNAEEVSLSNLKRGISSLFQFSLIDKAHQSELDASGLCSVSYKHFGANKIMKIKHECKQDTDLPHKFHYDKIWGANILSNRVSEIILSEDSSTIKSISSKETHELHLEVREEAGGCVKGHQKNQSCRKTQQFSYN
;
A
#
# COMPACT_ATOMS: atom_id res chain seq x y z
N GLU A 1 -7.18 -55.90 43.50
CA GLU A 1 -6.02 -54.99 43.53
C GLU A 1 -5.29 -55.11 42.20
N GLY A 2 -4.90 -54.00 41.56
CA GLY A 2 -3.95 -54.04 40.44
C GLY A 2 -4.49 -53.60 39.07
N TYR A 3 -4.73 -52.29 38.98
CA TYR A 3 -4.80 -51.39 37.82
C TYR A 3 -4.38 -51.91 36.42
N GLU A 4 -5.29 -51.71 35.46
CA GLU A 4 -5.02 -51.65 34.02
C GLU A 4 -4.16 -50.42 33.68
N ASN A 5 -3.08 -50.62 32.92
CA ASN A 5 -2.25 -49.56 32.36
C ASN A 5 -3.00 -48.86 31.21
N PHE A 6 -3.43 -47.62 31.45
CA PHE A 6 -3.77 -46.68 30.39
C PHE A 6 -2.50 -45.93 29.97
N ASP A 7 -2.02 -46.21 28.75
CA ASP A 7 -0.97 -45.45 28.07
C ASP A 7 -1.45 -44.01 27.80
N ALA A 8 -1.19 -43.10 28.75
CA ALA A 8 -1.31 -41.67 28.53
C ALA A 8 -0.01 -41.15 27.91
N LYS A 9 0.10 -41.22 26.56
CA LYS A 9 1.08 -40.41 25.83
C LYS A 9 0.68 -38.94 25.94
N SER A 10 1.21 -38.29 26.97
CA SER A 10 1.21 -36.83 27.11
C SER A 10 2.01 -36.21 25.96
N SER A 11 1.28 -35.72 24.96
CA SER A 11 1.83 -34.91 23.87
C SER A 11 2.10 -33.51 24.41
N TYR A 12 3.31 -33.31 24.95
CA TYR A 12 3.84 -31.96 25.12
C TYR A 12 4.02 -31.36 23.72
N CYS A 13 3.04 -30.55 23.28
CA CYS A 13 3.25 -29.60 22.20
C CYS A 13 4.34 -28.63 22.66
N GLN A 14 5.58 -28.92 22.26
CA GLN A 14 6.64 -27.93 22.24
C GLN A 14 6.14 -26.78 21.38
N MET A 15 5.86 -25.64 22.00
CA MET A 15 5.69 -24.40 21.26
C MET A 15 6.98 -24.18 20.49
N ALA A 16 6.88 -24.19 19.16
CA ALA A 16 7.97 -23.75 18.31
C ALA A 16 8.36 -22.33 18.77
N PRO A 17 9.65 -22.04 18.98
CA PRO A 17 10.07 -20.68 19.29
C PRO A 17 9.55 -19.78 18.16
N ALA A 18 8.90 -18.68 18.54
CA ALA A 18 8.63 -17.59 17.62
C ALA A 18 9.97 -17.24 16.98
N ALA A 19 10.15 -17.61 15.72
CA ALA A 19 11.30 -17.18 14.96
C ALA A 19 11.23 -15.65 14.98
N ALA A 20 12.10 -15.03 15.75
CA ALA A 20 12.48 -13.64 15.58
C ALA A 20 13.13 -13.56 14.19
N GLY A 21 12.29 -13.53 13.16
CA GLY A 21 12.70 -13.52 11.77
C GLY A 21 13.34 -12.17 11.49
N SER A 22 14.67 -12.11 11.57
CA SER A 22 15.42 -11.14 10.77
C SER A 22 15.18 -11.49 9.30
N SER A 23 14.07 -11.03 8.75
CA SER A 23 13.82 -11.16 7.32
C SER A 23 14.86 -10.32 6.59
N MET A 24 15.66 -10.99 5.77
CA MET A 24 16.62 -10.37 4.85
C MET A 24 15.88 -9.85 3.61
N ILE A 25 14.85 -9.04 3.83
CA ILE A 25 14.16 -8.39 2.72
C ILE A 25 15.09 -7.31 2.13
N PHE A 26 15.18 -7.25 0.80
CA PHE A 26 16.03 -6.30 0.07
C PHE A 26 17.54 -6.46 0.34
N GLU A 27 18.10 -7.66 0.17
CA GLU A 27 19.56 -7.84 0.18
C GLU A 27 20.25 -6.92 -0.83
N PRO A 28 21.46 -6.40 -0.55
CA PRO A 28 22.18 -5.51 -1.46
C PRO A 28 22.38 -6.13 -2.84
N GLY A 29 22.17 -5.34 -3.89
CA GLY A 29 22.25 -5.82 -5.27
C GLY A 29 21.06 -6.65 -5.73
N THR A 30 20.08 -6.93 -4.86
CA THR A 30 18.80 -7.48 -5.27
C THR A 30 17.85 -6.37 -5.73
N GLY A 31 16.95 -6.74 -6.63
CA GLY A 31 15.95 -5.83 -7.17
C GLY A 31 14.88 -6.56 -7.97
N GLY A 32 13.87 -5.81 -8.38
CA GLY A 32 12.77 -6.33 -9.17
C GLY A 32 12.08 -5.25 -9.98
N GLU A 33 11.44 -5.66 -11.06
CA GLU A 33 10.44 -4.86 -11.74
C GLU A 33 9.05 -5.27 -11.28
N TYR A 34 8.20 -4.27 -11.14
CA TYR A 34 6.82 -4.43 -10.74
C TYR A 34 5.88 -3.64 -11.65
N ASP A 35 4.71 -4.20 -11.92
CA ASP A 35 3.60 -3.50 -12.53
C ASP A 35 2.86 -2.72 -11.44
N LEU A 36 2.88 -1.40 -11.57
CA LEU A 36 2.22 -0.48 -10.66
C LEU A 36 0.92 0.04 -11.28
N GLU A 37 -0.15 -0.02 -10.52
CA GLU A 37 -1.42 0.62 -10.81
C GLU A 37 -1.85 1.45 -9.61
N SER A 38 -2.23 2.71 -9.85
CA SER A 38 -2.78 3.61 -8.83
C SER A 38 -4.07 4.22 -9.35
N THR A 39 -5.18 3.74 -8.83
CA THR A 39 -6.54 4.06 -9.27
C THR A 39 -7.26 4.91 -8.24
N LEU A 40 -7.96 5.94 -8.70
CA LEU A 40 -8.86 6.76 -7.90
C LEU A 40 -10.23 6.79 -8.58
N LEU A 41 -11.27 6.41 -7.84
CA LEU A 41 -12.65 6.41 -8.28
C LEU A 41 -13.51 7.27 -7.35
N LEU A 42 -14.46 7.98 -7.94
CA LEU A 42 -15.49 8.75 -7.26
C LEU A 42 -16.86 8.20 -7.66
N ASN A 43 -17.71 7.98 -6.67
CA ASN A 43 -19.10 7.55 -6.84
C ASN A 43 -19.99 8.15 -5.73
N GLU A 44 -21.29 7.92 -5.83
CA GLU A 44 -22.25 8.14 -4.74
C GLU A 44 -21.91 7.26 -3.51
N PRO A 45 -22.36 7.62 -2.29
CA PRO A 45 -22.05 6.85 -1.08
C PRO A 45 -22.74 5.48 -1.12
N PRO A 46 -22.21 4.45 -0.43
CA PRO A 46 -22.89 3.16 -0.33
C PRO A 46 -24.32 3.32 0.20
N GLY A 47 -25.27 2.58 -0.38
CA GLY A 47 -26.70 2.67 -0.02
C GLY A 47 -27.51 3.69 -0.81
N ALA A 48 -26.88 4.66 -1.49
CA ALA A 48 -27.53 5.53 -2.46
C ALA A 48 -27.69 4.85 -3.83
N THR A 49 -28.57 5.37 -4.69
CA THR A 49 -28.65 4.97 -6.10
C THR A 49 -27.31 5.23 -6.80
N GLN A 50 -26.58 4.17 -7.12
CA GLN A 50 -25.23 4.26 -7.66
C GLN A 50 -25.25 4.65 -9.14
N GLY A 51 -24.47 5.66 -9.51
CA GLY A 51 -24.10 5.94 -10.89
C GLY A 51 -22.91 5.10 -11.36
N LYS A 52 -22.46 5.38 -12.59
CA LYS A 52 -21.16 4.86 -13.07
C LYS A 52 -20.03 5.63 -12.39
N ASP A 53 -18.97 4.93 -12.00
CA ASP A 53 -17.79 5.58 -11.43
C ASP A 53 -17.16 6.55 -12.43
N VAL A 54 -16.62 7.64 -11.90
CA VAL A 54 -15.67 8.51 -12.61
C VAL A 54 -14.33 8.48 -11.90
N GLY A 55 -13.24 8.65 -12.64
CA GLY A 55 -11.93 8.60 -12.00
C GLY A 55 -10.77 8.54 -12.98
N PHE A 56 -9.61 8.24 -12.43
CA PHE A 56 -8.39 8.06 -13.21
C PHE A 56 -7.55 6.93 -12.63
N GLN A 57 -6.68 6.39 -13.47
CA GLN A 57 -5.69 5.39 -13.12
C GLN A 57 -4.35 5.83 -13.67
N VAL A 58 -3.29 5.69 -12.87
CA VAL A 58 -1.91 5.79 -13.34
C VAL A 58 -1.33 4.38 -13.36
N SER A 59 -0.86 3.94 -14.52
CA SER A 59 -0.12 2.69 -14.68
C SER A 59 1.35 2.98 -14.97
N ALA A 60 2.26 2.20 -14.41
CA ALA A 60 3.69 2.34 -14.68
C ALA A 60 4.43 1.03 -14.41
N ARG A 61 5.70 0.95 -14.83
CA ARG A 61 6.63 -0.05 -14.30
C ARG A 61 7.47 0.56 -13.19
N LEU A 62 7.52 -0.08 -12.04
CA LEU A 62 8.35 0.35 -10.93
C LEU A 62 9.57 -0.57 -10.83
N ARG A 63 10.76 0.00 -11.03
CA ARG A 63 12.02 -0.70 -10.74
C ARG A 63 12.42 -0.38 -9.30
N LEU A 64 12.77 -1.42 -8.54
CA LEU A 64 13.23 -1.35 -7.16
C LEU A 64 14.59 -2.05 -7.05
N GLU A 65 15.54 -1.44 -6.37
CA GLU A 65 16.90 -1.98 -6.18
C GLU A 65 17.44 -1.61 -4.80
N SER A 66 18.03 -2.56 -4.08
CA SER A 66 18.75 -2.29 -2.84
C SER A 66 20.18 -1.86 -3.18
N VAL A 67 20.50 -0.57 -3.02
CA VAL A 67 21.77 0.01 -3.48
C VAL A 67 22.81 0.15 -2.37
N TRP A 68 22.39 0.09 -1.11
CA TRP A 68 23.29 0.15 0.04
C TRP A 68 22.63 -0.47 1.27
N GLU A 69 23.47 -0.98 2.16
CA GLU A 69 23.12 -1.51 3.47
C GLU A 69 24.16 -1.07 4.50
N ASN A 70 23.72 -0.78 5.71
CA ASN A 70 24.62 -0.43 6.80
C ASN A 70 25.42 -1.67 7.24
N PRO A 71 26.77 -1.61 7.21
CA PRO A 71 27.62 -2.75 7.60
C PRO A 71 27.52 -3.12 9.09
N GLU A 72 27.08 -2.20 9.95
CA GLU A 72 26.87 -2.44 11.39
C GLU A 72 25.43 -2.84 11.73
N ASN A 73 24.48 -2.48 10.86
CA ASN A 73 23.06 -2.72 11.05
C ASN A 73 22.37 -3.14 9.74
N HIS A 74 22.38 -4.44 9.44
CA HIS A 74 21.81 -5.01 8.21
C HIS A 74 20.30 -4.73 7.99
N LYS A 75 19.60 -4.20 8.99
CA LYS A 75 18.19 -3.76 8.87
C LYS A 75 18.04 -2.36 8.28
N GLU A 76 19.12 -1.60 8.21
CA GLU A 76 19.17 -0.26 7.64
C GLU A 76 19.67 -0.32 6.19
N LYS A 77 18.84 0.15 5.27
CA LYS A 77 19.03 -0.01 3.84
C LYS A 77 18.68 1.27 3.10
N LEU A 78 19.28 1.44 1.94
CA LEU A 78 18.92 2.47 0.97
C LEU A 78 18.38 1.80 -0.29
N LEU A 79 17.11 2.05 -0.57
CA LEU A 79 16.43 1.49 -1.73
C LEU A 79 16.35 2.57 -2.82
N ARG A 80 16.67 2.21 -4.06
CA ARG A 80 16.48 3.05 -5.23
C ARG A 80 15.24 2.60 -5.99
N LEU A 81 14.35 3.55 -6.26
CA LEU A 81 13.14 3.33 -7.02
C LEU A 81 13.13 4.20 -8.27
N GLU A 82 12.61 3.64 -9.35
CA GLU A 82 12.47 4.34 -10.62
C GLU A 82 11.11 4.01 -11.22
N LEU A 83 10.28 5.04 -11.36
CA LEU A 83 8.98 4.94 -12.03
C LEU A 83 9.21 5.06 -13.54
N ARG A 84 8.89 4.03 -14.31
CA ARG A 84 9.13 3.97 -15.76
C ARG A 84 7.82 4.02 -16.54
N SER A 85 7.82 4.85 -17.58
CA SER A 85 6.71 5.00 -18.52
C SER A 85 5.34 5.17 -17.83
N PRO A 86 5.19 6.14 -16.91
CA PRO A 86 3.90 6.38 -16.28
C PRO A 86 2.88 6.84 -17.32
N GLN A 87 1.70 6.20 -17.33
CA GLN A 87 0.61 6.49 -18.25
C GLN A 87 -0.65 6.82 -17.47
N LEU A 88 -1.27 7.95 -17.79
CA LEU A 88 -2.58 8.32 -17.28
C LEU A 88 -3.67 7.63 -18.10
N HIS A 89 -4.69 7.13 -17.40
CA HIS A 89 -5.93 6.64 -17.96
C HIS A 89 -7.10 7.30 -17.24
N ILE A 90 -8.19 7.54 -17.95
CA ILE A 90 -9.39 8.17 -17.41
C ILE A 90 -10.60 7.25 -17.53
N LYS A 91 -11.51 7.36 -16.58
CA LYS A 91 -12.82 6.71 -16.58
C LYS A 91 -13.89 7.80 -16.47
N SER A 92 -14.79 7.85 -17.44
CA SER A 92 -15.87 8.84 -17.51
C SER A 92 -17.22 8.15 -17.60
N ARG A 93 -18.25 8.75 -16.98
CA ARG A 93 -19.66 8.32 -17.05
C ARG A 93 -20.18 8.20 -18.48
N LYS A 94 -19.63 8.99 -19.42
CA LYS A 94 -20.06 9.06 -20.83
C LYS A 94 -19.12 8.32 -21.80
N ALA A 95 -18.14 7.57 -21.31
CA ALA A 95 -17.20 6.87 -22.18
C ALA A 95 -17.95 5.81 -23.03
N PRO A 96 -17.73 5.77 -24.36
CA PRO A 96 -18.28 4.71 -25.21
C PRO A 96 -17.69 3.35 -24.81
N ALA A 97 -18.43 2.27 -25.10
CA ALA A 97 -17.97 0.92 -24.81
C ALA A 97 -16.61 0.62 -25.52
N PRO A 98 -15.69 -0.14 -24.91
CA PRO A 98 -15.85 -0.86 -23.65
C PRO A 98 -15.78 0.04 -22.41
N GLU A 99 -16.61 -0.26 -21.41
CA GLU A 99 -16.51 0.38 -20.10
C GLU A 99 -15.13 0.11 -19.50
N GLY A 100 -14.44 1.15 -19.03
CA GLY A 100 -13.13 0.99 -18.44
C GLY A 100 -12.30 2.27 -18.41
N PHE A 101 -11.02 2.08 -18.10
CA PHE A 101 -10.00 3.12 -18.17
C PHE A 101 -9.49 3.23 -19.61
N VAL A 102 -9.49 4.44 -20.14
CA VAL A 102 -8.98 4.74 -21.49
C VAL A 102 -7.72 5.58 -21.35
N VAL A 103 -6.69 5.23 -22.12
CA VAL A 103 -5.43 5.97 -22.19
C VAL A 103 -5.70 7.44 -22.50
N HIS A 104 -5.08 8.32 -21.73
CA HIS A 104 -5.24 9.75 -21.84
C HIS A 104 -3.89 10.44 -21.90
N THR A 105 -3.61 11.13 -23.01
CA THR A 105 -2.41 11.96 -23.16
C THR A 105 -2.42 13.08 -22.13
N SER A 106 -1.34 13.23 -21.39
CA SER A 106 -1.27 14.19 -20.29
C SER A 106 0.12 14.77 -20.13
N LYS A 107 0.26 15.76 -19.24
CA LYS A 107 1.58 16.30 -18.89
C LYS A 107 2.51 15.22 -18.33
N LEU A 108 1.97 14.16 -17.71
CA LEU A 108 2.73 13.04 -17.12
C LEU A 108 3.66 12.37 -18.14
N ASP A 109 3.26 12.34 -19.41
CA ASP A 109 3.99 11.66 -20.48
C ASP A 109 5.36 12.32 -20.75
N ASN A 110 5.49 13.62 -20.44
CA ASN A 110 6.68 14.42 -20.72
C ASN A 110 7.29 15.06 -19.45
N MET A 111 6.79 14.72 -18.26
CA MET A 111 7.34 15.25 -17.01
C MET A 111 8.73 14.68 -16.75
N LYS A 112 9.62 15.54 -16.22
CA LYS A 112 10.89 15.07 -15.65
C LYS A 112 10.58 14.06 -14.55
N ASN A 113 11.17 12.87 -14.65
CA ASN A 113 10.91 11.75 -13.74
C ASN A 113 12.22 11.03 -13.44
N SER A 114 12.92 11.55 -12.44
CA SER A 114 14.18 11.05 -11.90
C SER A 114 13.94 9.87 -10.95
N PRO A 115 14.87 8.92 -10.83
CA PRO A 115 14.87 7.95 -9.74
C PRO A 115 14.85 8.64 -8.37
N PHE A 116 14.32 7.96 -7.36
CA PHE A 116 14.25 8.45 -5.98
C PHE A 116 14.77 7.39 -5.01
N LEU A 117 15.14 7.81 -3.81
CA LEU A 117 15.74 6.93 -2.80
C LEU A 117 14.86 6.87 -1.55
N LEU A 118 14.80 5.68 -0.93
CA LEU A 118 14.15 5.43 0.35
C LEU A 118 15.18 4.97 1.36
N HIS A 119 15.29 5.71 2.46
CA HIS A 119 16.00 5.25 3.64
C HIS A 119 15.05 4.38 4.45
N TRP A 120 15.31 3.08 4.42
CA TRP A 120 14.46 2.06 5.00
C TRP A 120 15.16 1.43 6.20
N LEU A 121 14.52 1.44 7.36
CA LEU A 121 15.04 0.89 8.60
C LEU A 121 14.01 -0.03 9.23
N ASP A 122 14.26 -1.34 9.18
CA ASP A 122 13.47 -2.38 9.85
C ASP A 122 11.95 -2.26 9.63
N GLY A 123 11.53 -1.97 8.38
CA GLY A 123 10.13 -1.79 8.00
C GLY A 123 9.62 -0.36 8.02
N GLU A 124 10.41 0.60 8.50
CA GLU A 124 10.06 2.02 8.60
C GLU A 124 10.78 2.85 7.55
N ILE A 125 10.09 3.83 6.95
CA ILE A 125 10.72 4.79 6.03
C ILE A 125 11.14 6.01 6.82
N LYS A 126 12.45 6.22 6.96
CA LYS A 126 13.01 7.37 7.69
C LYS A 126 13.03 8.62 6.83
N ASN A 127 13.42 8.49 5.57
CA ASN A 127 13.54 9.61 4.64
C ASN A 127 13.23 9.17 3.20
N ILE A 128 12.68 10.11 2.42
CA ILE A 128 12.46 9.97 0.97
C ILE A 128 13.25 11.08 0.28
N TYR A 129 14.20 10.72 -0.56
CA TYR A 129 15.01 11.68 -1.31
C TYR A 129 14.46 11.81 -2.73
N LEU A 130 13.91 13.00 -3.02
CA LEU A 130 13.26 13.34 -4.29
C LEU A 130 14.03 14.46 -5.01
N ASP A 131 13.91 14.52 -6.33
CA ASP A 131 14.46 15.60 -7.15
C ASP A 131 13.57 16.85 -7.00
N ASN A 132 14.15 17.93 -6.48
CA ASN A 132 13.42 19.16 -6.17
C ASN A 132 12.93 19.93 -7.41
N ALA A 133 13.42 19.58 -8.61
CA ALA A 133 12.96 20.18 -9.87
C ALA A 133 11.73 19.46 -10.44
N GLU A 134 11.23 18.40 -9.80
CA GLU A 134 10.00 17.72 -10.21
C GLU A 134 8.75 18.43 -9.72
N GLU A 135 7.68 18.29 -10.50
CA GLU A 135 6.35 18.77 -10.13
C GLU A 135 5.88 18.16 -8.81
N VAL A 136 5.22 18.97 -7.97
CA VAL A 136 4.73 18.56 -6.65
C VAL A 136 3.79 17.35 -6.74
N SER A 137 2.96 17.28 -7.77
CA SER A 137 2.04 16.15 -8.00
C SER A 137 2.79 14.84 -8.25
N LEU A 138 3.88 14.86 -9.00
CA LEU A 138 4.71 13.66 -9.23
C LEU A 138 5.48 13.27 -7.97
N SER A 139 6.00 14.26 -7.24
CA SER A 139 6.62 14.04 -5.92
C SER A 139 5.65 13.38 -4.94
N ASN A 140 4.39 13.82 -4.90
CA ASN A 140 3.36 13.23 -4.05
C ASN A 140 2.96 11.82 -4.50
N LEU A 141 2.92 11.54 -5.81
CA LEU A 141 2.74 10.17 -6.31
C LEU A 141 3.88 9.27 -5.84
N LYS A 142 5.14 9.72 -5.92
CA LYS A 142 6.31 8.98 -5.42
C LYS A 142 6.23 8.75 -3.91
N ARG A 143 5.80 9.74 -3.12
CA ARG A 143 5.55 9.56 -1.68
C ARG A 143 4.51 8.49 -1.41
N GLY A 144 3.39 8.50 -2.14
CA GLY A 144 2.35 7.46 -2.04
C GLY A 144 2.88 6.06 -2.37
N ILE A 145 3.63 5.92 -3.47
CA ILE A 145 4.29 4.66 -3.84
C ILE A 145 5.26 4.22 -2.73
N SER A 146 6.04 5.15 -2.20
CA SER A 146 7.01 4.88 -1.13
C SER A 146 6.32 4.32 0.11
N SER A 147 5.17 4.89 0.51
CA SER A 147 4.40 4.43 1.67
C SER A 147 3.96 2.97 1.59
N LEU A 148 3.88 2.36 0.39
CA LEU A 148 3.59 0.93 0.23
C LEU A 148 4.71 0.03 0.79
N PHE A 149 5.94 0.53 0.86
CA PHE A 149 7.11 -0.20 1.35
C PHE A 149 7.37 -0.03 2.85
N GLN A 150 6.50 0.72 3.55
CA GLN A 150 6.49 0.82 5.00
C GLN A 150 5.56 -0.25 5.59
N PHE A 151 6.13 -1.36 6.03
CA PHE A 151 5.39 -2.44 6.68
C PHE A 151 6.26 -3.21 7.68
N SER A 152 5.60 -3.75 8.70
CA SER A 152 6.23 -4.58 9.73
C SER A 152 6.05 -6.06 9.40
N LEU A 153 7.12 -6.84 9.60
CA LEU A 153 7.14 -8.30 9.46
C LEU A 153 6.82 -9.05 10.75
N ILE A 154 6.50 -8.29 11.80
CA ILE A 154 5.99 -8.81 13.07
C ILE A 154 4.62 -8.23 13.32
N ASP A 155 3.76 -9.02 13.97
CA ASP A 155 2.46 -8.56 14.44
C ASP A 155 2.65 -7.41 15.42
N LYS A 156 1.88 -6.34 15.21
CA LYS A 156 1.87 -5.16 16.06
C LYS A 156 0.46 -4.63 16.11
N ALA A 157 0.05 -4.16 17.29
CA ALA A 157 -1.20 -3.47 17.48
C ALA A 157 -0.91 -2.01 17.83
N HIS A 158 -1.63 -1.08 17.20
CA HIS A 158 -1.60 0.35 17.52
C HIS A 158 -0.21 1.00 17.45
N GLN A 159 0.60 0.64 16.46
CA GLN A 159 1.86 1.35 16.21
C GLN A 159 1.59 2.68 15.50
N SER A 160 2.19 3.77 15.99
CA SER A 160 2.15 5.05 15.30
C SER A 160 3.10 5.05 14.10
N GLU A 161 2.60 5.44 12.93
CA GLU A 161 3.36 5.53 11.69
C GLU A 161 3.04 6.83 10.94
N LEU A 162 4.07 7.48 10.40
CA LEU A 162 3.93 8.62 9.51
C LEU A 162 4.12 8.16 8.06
N ASP A 163 3.15 8.42 7.20
CA ASP A 163 3.27 8.17 5.76
C ASP A 163 2.44 9.16 4.92
N ALA A 164 2.20 8.87 3.63
CA ALA A 164 1.43 9.76 2.75
C ALA A 164 0.00 10.07 3.25
N SER A 165 -0.56 9.23 4.13
CA SER A 165 -1.86 9.47 4.77
C SER A 165 -1.78 10.37 6.02
N GLY A 166 -0.57 10.78 6.43
CA GLY A 166 -0.30 11.50 7.68
C GLY A 166 0.13 10.56 8.82
N LEU A 167 -0.02 11.02 10.06
CA LEU A 167 0.25 10.25 11.26
C LEU A 167 -0.93 9.34 11.58
N CYS A 168 -0.77 8.03 11.45
CA CYS A 168 -1.82 7.04 11.66
C CYS A 168 -1.50 6.08 12.81
N SER A 169 -2.54 5.47 13.38
CA SER A 169 -2.43 4.28 14.22
C SER A 169 -2.58 3.04 13.35
N VAL A 170 -1.59 2.13 13.38
CA VAL A 170 -1.47 1.01 12.46
C VAL A 170 -1.47 -0.31 13.21
N SER A 171 -2.16 -1.30 12.64
CA SER A 171 -2.16 -2.68 13.11
C SER A 171 -1.73 -3.62 12.00
N TYR A 172 -0.87 -4.59 12.34
CA TYR A 172 -0.39 -5.63 11.44
C TYR A 172 -0.91 -6.99 11.90
N LYS A 173 -1.39 -7.78 10.94
CA LYS A 173 -1.82 -9.17 11.14
C LYS A 173 -1.16 -10.08 10.11
N HIS A 174 -0.47 -11.11 10.57
CA HIS A 174 0.14 -12.12 9.71
C HIS A 174 -0.82 -13.28 9.49
N PHE A 175 -0.88 -13.76 8.24
CA PHE A 175 -1.67 -14.92 7.84
C PHE A 175 -0.76 -15.95 7.20
N GLY A 176 -0.38 -16.98 7.96
CA GLY A 176 0.66 -17.92 7.53
C GLY A 176 2.03 -17.25 7.44
N ALA A 177 2.92 -17.79 6.61
CA ALA A 177 4.31 -17.32 6.56
C ALA A 177 4.51 -16.04 5.72
N ASN A 178 3.74 -15.85 4.64
CA ASN A 178 4.12 -14.90 3.58
C ASN A 178 3.08 -13.82 3.30
N LYS A 179 2.01 -13.73 4.11
CA LYS A 179 0.93 -12.77 3.90
C LYS A 179 0.76 -11.88 5.12
N ILE A 180 0.75 -10.58 4.89
CA ILE A 180 0.68 -9.55 5.92
C ILE A 180 -0.47 -8.61 5.57
N MET A 181 -1.30 -8.31 6.56
CA MET A 181 -2.36 -7.32 6.44
C MET A 181 -2.05 -6.13 7.34
N LYS A 182 -1.94 -4.96 6.74
CA LYS A 182 -1.79 -3.67 7.41
C LYS A 182 -3.14 -2.97 7.42
N ILE A 183 -3.59 -2.51 8.58
CA ILE A 183 -4.80 -1.69 8.72
C ILE A 183 -4.40 -0.37 9.35
N LYS A 184 -4.86 0.75 8.77
CA LYS A 184 -4.61 2.10 9.30
C LYS A 184 -5.90 2.68 9.87
N HIS A 185 -5.78 3.30 11.03
CA HIS A 185 -6.83 3.98 11.77
C HIS A 185 -6.37 5.38 12.18
N GLU A 186 -7.33 6.26 12.47
CA GLU A 186 -7.09 7.56 13.12
C GLU A 186 -5.98 8.41 12.47
N CYS A 187 -5.92 8.41 11.14
CA CYS A 187 -4.93 9.17 10.39
C CYS A 187 -5.18 10.68 10.53
N LYS A 188 -4.15 11.40 10.98
CA LYS A 188 -4.14 12.85 11.10
C LYS A 188 -3.13 13.41 10.11
N GLN A 189 -3.58 14.27 9.20
CA GLN A 189 -2.64 15.02 8.38
C GLN A 189 -2.05 16.15 9.21
N ASP A 190 -0.73 16.29 9.12
CA ASP A 190 0.02 17.44 9.65
C ASP A 190 -0.06 18.60 8.66
N THR A 191 -1.28 18.97 8.27
CA THR A 191 -1.53 20.07 7.34
C THR A 191 -2.56 21.02 7.94
N ASP A 192 -2.22 22.31 7.95
CA ASP A 192 -3.14 23.42 8.29
C ASP A 192 -4.16 23.66 7.17
N LEU A 193 -4.65 22.59 6.53
CA LEU A 193 -5.71 22.74 5.54
C LEU A 193 -6.98 23.19 6.28
N PRO A 194 -7.56 24.34 5.90
CA PRO A 194 -8.74 24.85 6.57
C PRO A 194 -9.89 23.87 6.34
N HIS A 195 -10.33 23.23 7.42
CA HIS A 195 -11.55 22.44 7.43
C HIS A 195 -12.67 23.26 8.06
N LYS A 196 -13.88 23.13 7.53
CA LYS A 196 -15.07 23.74 8.10
C LYS A 196 -16.08 22.66 8.43
N PHE A 197 -16.52 22.64 9.67
CA PHE A 197 -17.63 21.80 10.12
C PHE A 197 -18.81 22.69 10.48
N HIS A 198 -20.01 22.17 10.29
CA HIS A 198 -21.20 22.83 10.80
C HIS A 198 -21.27 22.63 12.32
N TYR A 199 -21.59 23.69 13.08
CA TYR A 199 -21.66 23.63 14.54
C TYR A 199 -22.77 22.68 15.01
N ASP A 200 -23.94 22.75 14.38
CA ASP A 200 -25.03 21.81 14.64
C ASP A 200 -24.78 20.49 13.93
N LYS A 201 -24.75 19.39 14.70
CA LYS A 201 -24.51 18.03 14.20
C LYS A 201 -25.50 17.60 13.11
N ILE A 202 -26.77 17.99 13.22
CA ILE A 202 -27.82 17.61 12.25
C ILE A 202 -27.50 18.12 10.84
N TRP A 203 -26.86 19.28 10.73
CA TRP A 203 -26.42 19.87 9.45
C TRP A 203 -24.96 19.53 9.13
N GLY A 204 -24.35 18.66 9.93
CA GLY A 204 -22.99 18.20 9.77
C GLY A 204 -22.85 17.15 8.67
N ALA A 205 -21.59 16.86 8.37
CA ALA A 205 -21.21 15.74 7.53
C ALA A 205 -20.28 14.81 8.32
N ASN A 206 -20.48 13.51 8.14
CA ASN A 206 -19.64 12.46 8.70
C ASN A 206 -18.71 11.93 7.60
N ILE A 207 -17.47 11.62 7.96
CA ILE A 207 -16.50 11.00 7.07
C ILE A 207 -16.06 9.67 7.67
N LEU A 208 -16.47 8.58 7.03
CA LEU A 208 -16.01 7.24 7.35
C LEU A 208 -14.81 6.90 6.46
N SER A 209 -13.69 6.54 7.07
CA SER A 209 -12.45 6.23 6.35
C SER A 209 -11.98 4.82 6.67
N ASN A 210 -11.70 4.03 5.64
CA ASN A 210 -11.14 2.69 5.77
C ASN A 210 -9.87 2.57 4.92
N ARG A 211 -8.83 1.96 5.48
CA ARG A 211 -7.50 1.82 4.85
C ARG A 211 -6.93 0.46 5.18
N VAL A 212 -6.80 -0.39 4.16
CA VAL A 212 -6.30 -1.76 4.32
C VAL A 212 -5.28 -2.04 3.23
N SER A 213 -4.12 -2.55 3.61
CA SER A 213 -3.10 -3.01 2.69
C SER A 213 -2.80 -4.49 2.92
N GLU A 214 -2.67 -5.23 1.83
CA GLU A 214 -2.26 -6.62 1.79
C GLU A 214 -0.88 -6.70 1.13
N ILE A 215 0.08 -7.28 1.85
CA ILE A 215 1.44 -7.51 1.37
C ILE A 215 1.64 -9.03 1.28
N ILE A 216 2.11 -9.48 0.12
CA ILE A 216 2.43 -10.88 -0.14
C ILE A 216 3.91 -10.96 -0.48
N LEU A 217 4.64 -11.74 0.30
CA LEU A 217 6.06 -12.03 0.10
C LEU A 217 6.24 -13.29 -0.76
N SER A 218 7.46 -13.48 -1.26
CA SER A 218 7.88 -14.73 -1.88
C SER A 218 7.92 -15.89 -0.88
N GLU A 219 8.01 -17.13 -1.38
CA GLU A 219 8.00 -18.33 -0.55
C GLU A 219 9.13 -18.37 0.50
N ASP A 220 10.27 -17.81 0.14
CA ASP A 220 11.47 -17.63 0.97
C ASP A 220 11.45 -16.33 1.78
N SER A 221 10.40 -15.53 1.71
CA SER A 221 10.25 -14.24 2.41
C SER A 221 11.38 -13.21 2.15
N SER A 222 12.14 -13.38 1.06
CA SER A 222 13.26 -12.51 0.67
C SER A 222 12.82 -11.32 -0.18
N THR A 223 11.72 -11.46 -0.92
CA THR A 223 11.23 -10.46 -1.88
C THR A 223 9.74 -10.22 -1.76
N ILE A 224 9.31 -9.04 -2.20
CA ILE A 224 7.89 -8.71 -2.29
C ILE A 224 7.35 -9.29 -3.60
N LYS A 225 6.30 -10.11 -3.50
CA LYS A 225 5.57 -10.61 -4.67
C LYS A 225 4.50 -9.61 -5.11
N SER A 226 3.74 -9.08 -4.16
CA SER A 226 2.77 -8.03 -4.43
C SER A 226 2.39 -7.22 -3.20
N ILE A 227 2.05 -5.95 -3.41
CA ILE A 227 1.38 -5.09 -2.42
C ILE A 227 0.09 -4.58 -3.03
N SER A 228 -0.99 -4.62 -2.27
CA SER A 228 -2.33 -4.19 -2.67
C SER A 228 -2.93 -3.34 -1.55
N SER A 229 -3.02 -2.04 -1.75
CA SER A 229 -3.59 -1.08 -0.80
C SER A 229 -4.94 -0.58 -1.29
N LYS A 230 -5.93 -0.55 -0.40
CA LYS A 230 -7.28 -0.05 -0.65
C LYS A 230 -7.61 1.00 0.40
N GLU A 231 -8.09 2.15 -0.06
CA GLU A 231 -8.49 3.27 0.76
C GLU A 231 -9.88 3.74 0.32
N THR A 232 -10.77 3.95 1.28
CA THR A 232 -12.13 4.44 1.03
C THR A 232 -12.43 5.59 1.97
N HIS A 233 -12.99 6.67 1.42
CA HIS A 233 -13.56 7.79 2.17
C HIS A 233 -15.02 7.99 1.78
N GLU A 234 -15.91 7.86 2.74
CA GLU A 234 -17.35 7.99 2.56
C GLU A 234 -17.82 9.21 3.34
N LEU A 235 -18.31 10.21 2.60
CA LEU A 235 -18.95 11.39 3.14
C LEU A 235 -20.45 11.15 3.17
N HIS A 236 -21.07 11.31 4.33
CA HIS A 236 -22.51 11.25 4.53
C HIS A 236 -23.01 12.54 5.19
N LEU A 237 -24.17 13.04 4.75
CA LEU A 237 -24.86 14.12 5.46
C LEU A 237 -25.73 13.55 6.58
N GLU A 238 -25.65 14.12 7.78
CA GLU A 238 -26.36 13.63 8.97
C GLU A 238 -27.88 13.71 8.83
N VAL A 239 -28.40 14.73 8.15
CA VAL A 239 -29.84 14.87 7.86
C VAL A 239 -30.34 13.90 6.78
N ARG A 240 -29.44 13.34 5.97
CA ARG A 240 -29.77 12.54 4.78
C ARG A 240 -28.59 11.67 4.35
N GLU A 241 -28.51 10.44 4.87
CA GLU A 241 -27.37 9.56 4.68
C GLU A 241 -27.11 9.17 3.21
N GLU A 242 -28.15 9.13 2.36
CA GLU A 242 -27.99 8.86 0.93
C GLU A 242 -27.42 10.04 0.12
N ALA A 243 -27.36 11.23 0.71
CA ALA A 243 -26.73 12.39 0.12
C ALA A 243 -25.27 12.49 0.60
N GLY A 244 -24.33 12.40 -0.33
CA GLY A 244 -22.92 12.35 0.00
C GLY A 244 -22.04 11.95 -1.17
N GLY A 245 -20.89 11.36 -0.89
CA GLY A 245 -19.97 10.86 -1.92
C GLY A 245 -18.98 9.85 -1.36
N CYS A 246 -18.46 8.99 -2.22
CA CYS A 246 -17.47 7.98 -1.89
C CYS A 246 -16.26 8.09 -2.81
N VAL A 247 -15.08 8.22 -2.21
CA VAL A 247 -13.79 8.17 -2.90
C VAL A 247 -13.13 6.84 -2.59
N LYS A 248 -12.75 6.09 -3.64
CA LYS A 248 -12.06 4.80 -3.55
C LYS A 248 -10.69 4.91 -4.20
N GLY A 249 -9.65 4.82 -3.41
CA GLY A 249 -8.26 4.65 -3.84
C GLY A 249 -7.88 3.18 -3.85
N HIS A 250 -7.20 2.75 -4.91
CA HIS A 250 -6.59 1.43 -4.97
C HIS A 250 -5.19 1.52 -5.57
N GLN A 251 -4.18 1.06 -4.85
CA GLN A 251 -2.83 0.93 -5.35
C GLN A 251 -2.43 -0.54 -5.36
N LYS A 252 -1.89 -0.99 -6.48
CA LYS A 252 -1.41 -2.36 -6.66
C LYS A 252 -0.01 -2.32 -7.24
N ASN A 253 0.89 -3.05 -6.62
CA ASN A 253 2.26 -3.23 -7.05
C ASN A 253 2.52 -4.73 -7.15
N GLN A 254 2.77 -5.27 -8.35
CA GLN A 254 2.87 -6.72 -8.57
C GLN A 254 4.15 -7.07 -9.32
N SER A 255 4.93 -8.04 -8.83
CA SER A 255 6.20 -8.43 -9.45
C SER A 255 6.00 -8.97 -10.88
N CYS A 256 6.79 -8.45 -11.82
CA CYS A 256 6.81 -8.82 -13.23
C CYS A 256 7.60 -10.13 -13.47
N ARG A 257 7.43 -11.19 -12.67
CA ARG A 257 7.98 -12.50 -13.05
C ARG A 257 7.06 -13.14 -14.09
N LYS A 258 7.31 -12.90 -15.38
CA LYS A 258 6.90 -13.84 -16.43
C LYS A 258 7.74 -15.10 -16.24
N THR A 259 7.11 -16.24 -16.00
CA THR A 259 7.73 -17.56 -16.16
C THR A 259 8.15 -17.72 -17.62
N GLN A 260 9.35 -17.25 -17.97
CA GLN A 260 10.02 -17.68 -19.20
C GLN A 260 10.80 -18.93 -18.89
N GLN A 261 10.15 -20.06 -19.15
CA GLN A 261 10.79 -21.36 -19.26
C GLN A 261 11.59 -21.33 -20.57
N PHE A 262 12.87 -20.95 -20.51
CA PHE A 262 13.78 -21.18 -21.62
C PHE A 262 14.18 -22.65 -21.58
N SER A 263 13.45 -23.47 -22.33
CA SER A 263 13.91 -24.80 -22.72
C SER A 263 15.01 -24.61 -23.77
N TYR A 264 16.26 -24.84 -23.38
CA TYR A 264 17.32 -25.11 -24.34
C TYR A 264 17.26 -26.60 -24.71
N ASN A 265 17.04 -26.86 -26.00
CA ASN A 265 17.39 -28.15 -26.63
C ASN A 265 18.90 -28.22 -26.82
#